data_AF-A0AAW5MV94-F1
#
_entry.id   AF-A0AAW5MV94-F1
#
_cell.length_a   1.000
_cell.length_b   1.000
_cell.length_c   1.000
_cell.angle_alpha   90.00
_cell.angle_beta   90.00
_cell.angle_gamma   90.00
#
_symmetry.space_group_name_H-M   'P 1'
#
loop_
_entity.id
_entity.type
_entity.pdbx_description
1 polymer ?
#
loop_
_entity_poly.entity_id
_entity_poly.type
_entity_poly.pdbx_seq_one_letter_code
_entity_poly.pdbx_strand_id
1 'polypeptide(L)' 'FAGKIKAPIVHALRGKEHVEYDNPYDVGMTGLIGFSSGFHTMMNADTLVLLGSQFPYRAFYPTDSKIIQIYIYQAIM' A
#
# COMPACT_ATOMS: atom_id res chain seq x y z
N PHE A 1 -7.30 -8.53 8.72
CA PHE A 1 -5.91 -8.48 9.23
C PHE A 1 -5.56 -7.10 9.77
N ALA A 2 -5.70 -6.03 8.98
CA ALA A 2 -5.43 -4.64 9.37
C ALA A 2 -5.90 -4.26 10.79
N GLY A 3 -7.17 -4.51 11.13
CA GLY A 3 -7.69 -4.19 12.47
C GLY A 3 -7.05 -4.90 13.66
N LYS A 4 -6.39 -6.04 13.43
CA LYS A 4 -5.67 -6.78 14.47
C LYS A 4 -4.34 -6.12 14.81
N ILE A 5 -3.67 -5.55 13.80
CA ILE A 5 -2.37 -4.88 13.93
C ILE A 5 -2.49 -3.34 13.89
N LYS A 6 -3.72 -2.82 13.79
CA LYS A 6 -4.03 -1.39 13.67
C LYS A 6 -3.29 -0.69 12.51
N ALA A 7 -3.16 -1.39 11.38
CA ALA A 7 -2.51 -0.85 10.18
C ALA A 7 -3.52 -0.17 9.24
N PRO A 8 -3.26 1.06 8.77
CA PRO A 8 -4.01 1.64 7.67
C PRO A 8 -3.71 0.92 6.34
N ILE A 9 -4.64 1.01 5.40
CA ILE A 9 -4.55 0.38 4.07
C ILE A 9 -4.52 1.47 3.01
N VAL A 10 -3.45 1.45 2.22
CA VAL A 10 -3.33 2.21 0.97
C VAL A 10 -3.50 1.21 -0.18
N HIS A 11 -4.42 1.48 -1.10
CA HIS A 11 -4.64 0.61 -2.25
C HIS A 11 -3.99 1.18 -3.53
N ALA A 12 -3.52 0.30 -4.40
CA ALA A 12 -3.16 0.67 -5.77
C ALA A 12 -4.41 0.74 -6.64
N LEU A 13 -4.33 1.41 -7.81
CA LEU A 13 -5.49 1.62 -8.68
C LEU A 13 -6.24 0.32 -9.03
N ARG A 14 -5.50 -0.73 -9.43
CA ARG A 14 -6.08 -2.04 -9.77
C ARG A 14 -6.64 -2.80 -8.56
N GLY A 15 -6.34 -2.37 -7.34
CA GLY A 15 -6.91 -2.92 -6.12
C GLY A 15 -8.19 -2.22 -5.67
N LYS A 16 -8.53 -1.06 -6.24
CA LYS A 16 -9.64 -0.19 -5.79
C LYS A 16 -10.95 -0.96 -5.63
N GLU A 17 -11.38 -1.64 -6.69
CA GLU A 17 -12.65 -2.39 -6.72
C GLU A 17 -12.72 -3.56 -5.72
N HIS A 18 -11.57 -4.00 -5.20
CA HIS A 18 -11.47 -5.14 -4.28
C HIS A 18 -11.16 -4.74 -2.83
N VAL A 19 -10.66 -3.53 -2.58
CA VAL A 19 -10.07 -3.14 -1.29
C VAL A 19 -10.74 -1.94 -0.65
N GLU A 20 -11.27 -0.99 -1.43
CA GLU A 20 -11.78 0.28 -0.89
C GLU A 20 -13.15 0.14 -0.19
N TYR A 21 -14.00 -0.76 -0.69
CA TYR A 21 -15.36 -0.93 -0.18
C TYR A 21 -15.39 -1.66 1.17
N ASP A 22 -16.27 -1.22 2.08
CA ASP A 22 -16.46 -1.77 3.44
C ASP A 22 -15.17 -1.97 4.24
N ASN A 23 -14.18 -1.09 4.02
CA ASN A 23 -12.88 -1.18 4.64
C ASN A 23 -12.61 0.04 5.56
N PRO A 24 -12.81 -0.08 6.88
CA PRO A 24 -12.62 1.04 7.81
C PRO A 24 -11.15 1.43 8.01
N TYR A 25 -10.21 0.70 7.41
CA TYR A 25 -8.78 1.00 7.46
C TYR A 25 -8.29 1.63 6.16
N ASP A 26 -9.13 1.73 5.12
CA ASP A 26 -8.74 2.34 3.87
C ASP A 26 -8.50 3.85 4.03
N VAL A 27 -7.37 4.31 3.52
CA VAL A 27 -6.99 5.73 3.51
C VAL A 27 -6.77 6.25 2.09
N GLY A 28 -7.33 5.56 1.08
CA GLY A 28 -7.25 5.90 -0.33
C GLY A 28 -5.99 5.39 -1.03
N MET A 29 -5.74 5.97 -2.21
CA MET A 29 -4.60 5.65 -3.07
C MET A 29 -3.42 6.62 -2.87
N THR A 30 -2.23 6.19 -3.27
CA THR A 30 -1.05 7.05 -3.50
C THR A 30 -0.75 7.19 -5.00
N GLY A 31 0.33 7.90 -5.36
CA GLY A 31 0.71 8.20 -6.75
C GLY A 31 0.18 9.55 -7.23
N LEU A 32 0.45 9.88 -8.50
CA LEU A 32 0.12 11.20 -9.07
C LEU A 32 -1.39 11.51 -9.06
N ILE A 33 -2.23 10.48 -9.18
CA ILE A 33 -3.70 10.58 -9.16
C ILE A 33 -4.31 10.10 -7.83
N GLY A 34 -3.48 9.93 -6.80
CA GLY A 34 -3.90 9.51 -5.47
C GLY A 34 -4.24 10.69 -4.55
N PHE A 35 -4.27 10.41 -3.25
CA PHE A 35 -4.53 11.38 -2.21
C PHE A 35 -3.30 11.56 -1.31
N SER A 36 -3.20 12.72 -0.66
CA SER A 36 -2.13 13.01 0.30
C SER A 36 -2.13 12.02 1.48
N SER A 37 -3.30 11.52 1.89
CA SER A 37 -3.45 10.51 2.93
C SER A 37 -2.69 9.22 2.60
N GLY A 38 -2.85 8.69 1.38
CA GLY A 38 -2.14 7.51 0.92
C GLY A 38 -0.63 7.74 0.85
N PHE A 39 -0.20 8.89 0.32
CA PHE A 39 1.21 9.26 0.25
C PHE A 39 1.85 9.33 1.64
N HIS A 40 1.30 10.14 2.55
CA HIS A 40 1.87 10.30 3.90
C HIS A 40 1.79 9.02 4.73
N THR A 41 0.74 8.22 4.56
CA THR A 41 0.65 6.91 5.24
C THR A 41 1.79 5.98 4.81
N MET A 42 2.11 5.93 3.52
CA MET A 42 3.24 5.14 3.04
C MET A 42 4.59 5.70 3.48
N MET A 43 4.78 7.02 3.38
CA MET A 43 6.08 7.65 3.68
C MET A 43 6.44 7.65 5.17
N ASN A 44 5.45 7.60 6.06
CA ASN A 44 5.66 7.65 7.51
C ASN A 44 5.55 6.27 8.19
N ALA A 45 5.45 5.18 7.42
CA ALA A 45 5.34 3.84 8.00
C ALA A 45 6.72 3.28 8.39
N ASP A 46 6.91 2.78 9.61
CA ASP A 46 8.13 2.03 9.97
C ASP A 46 8.24 0.69 9.22
N THR A 47 7.10 0.13 8.83
CA THR A 47 6.99 -1.13 8.10
C THR A 47 5.87 -1.05 7.07
N LEU A 48 6.20 -1.39 5.82
CA LEU A 48 5.27 -1.43 4.70
C LEU A 48 5.09 -2.87 4.22
N VAL A 49 3.86 -3.36 4.23
CA VAL A 49 3.50 -4.68 3.72
C VAL A 49 2.82 -4.55 2.37
N LEU A 50 3.48 -5.03 1.31
CA LEU A 50 2.96 -5.07 -0.04
C LEU A 50 2.26 -6.40 -0.27
N LEU A 51 0.93 -6.35 -0.40
CA LEU A 51 0.09 -7.52 -0.61
C LEU A 51 -0.44 -7.51 -2.05
N GLY A 52 -0.01 -8.45 -2.89
CA GLY A 52 -0.57 -8.60 -4.24
C GLY A 52 -0.33 -7.40 -5.17
N SER A 53 0.62 -6.52 -4.85
CA SER A 53 0.78 -5.22 -5.52
C SER A 53 1.98 -5.20 -6.44
N GLN A 54 1.80 -4.60 -7.63
CA GLN A 54 2.87 -4.17 -8.53
C GLN A 54 2.85 -2.66 -8.73
N PHE A 55 2.51 -1.90 -7.68
CA PHE A 55 2.44 -0.44 -7.76
C PHE A 55 3.80 0.14 -8.25
N PRO A 56 3.83 0.81 -9.43
CA PRO A 56 5.07 0.95 -10.20
C PRO A 56 5.89 2.19 -9.83
N TYR A 57 5.31 3.15 -9.12
CA TYR A 57 5.94 4.45 -8.88
C TYR A 57 6.88 4.39 -7.67
N ARG A 58 8.13 4.00 -7.90
CA ARG A 58 9.16 3.82 -6.86
C ARG A 58 9.34 5.04 -5.95
N ALA A 59 9.20 6.25 -6.48
CA ALA A 59 9.32 7.50 -5.73
C ALA A 59 8.25 7.69 -4.64
N PHE A 60 7.18 6.89 -4.66
CA PHE A 60 6.09 6.91 -3.69
C PHE A 60 6.22 5.81 -2.63
N TYR A 61 7.35 5.10 -2.60
CA TYR A 61 7.71 4.19 -1.50
C TYR A 61 8.56 4.92 -0.47
N PRO A 62 8.44 4.55 0.81
CA PRO A 62 9.30 5.10 1.85
C PRO A 62 10.74 4.63 1.64
N THR A 63 11.69 5.49 2.00
CA THR A 63 13.13 5.24 1.89
C THR A 63 13.73 4.58 3.12
N ASP A 64 13.09 4.70 4.27
CA ASP A 64 13.59 4.25 5.57
C ASP A 64 12.52 3.41 6.31
N SER A 65 12.17 2.27 5.70
CA SER A 65 11.15 1.36 6.24
C SER A 65 11.53 -0.08 5.96
N LYS A 66 11.05 -0.99 6.80
CA LYS A 66 11.08 -2.42 6.47
C LYS A 66 9.99 -2.72 5.45
N ILE A 67 10.36 -3.26 4.30
CA ILE A 67 9.39 -3.65 3.26
C ILE A 67 9.24 -5.17 3.24
N ILE A 68 8.00 -5.64 3.38
CA ILE A 68 7.63 -7.06 3.26
C ILE A 68 6.73 -7.18 2.05
N GLN A 69 7.08 -8.03 1.09
CA GLN A 69 6.25 -8.25 -0.10
C GLN A 69 5.74 -9.69 -0.15
N ILE A 70 4.42 -9.84 -0.32
CA ILE A 70 3.75 -11.12 -0.56
C ILE A 70 3.14 -11.04 -1.95
N TYR A 71 3.65 -11.86 -2.85
CA TYR A 71 3.21 -11.94 -4.23
C TYR A 71 3.20 -13.38 -4.70
N ILE A 72 2.23 -13.74 -5.54
CA ILE A 72 2.08 -15.12 -6.04
C ILE A 72 3.10 -15.48 -7.12
N TYR A 73 3.70 -14.47 -7.76
CA TYR A 73 4.75 -14.65 -8.75
C TYR A 73 6.10 -14.30 -8.10
N GLN A 74 7.12 -15.12 -8.34
CA GLN A 74 8.49 -14.65 -8.12
C GLN A 74 8.83 -13.65 -9.21
N ALA A 75 9.50 -12.55 -8.84
CA ALA A 75 10.15 -11.71 -9.82
C ALA A 75 11.21 -12.57 -10.51
N ILE A 76 11.00 -12.87 -11.80
CA ILE A 76 12.06 -13.41 -12.65
C ILE A 76 13.02 -12.24 -12.83
N MET A 77 14.22 -12.35 -12.24
CA MET A 77 15.32 -11.41 -12.48
C MET A 77 15.85 -11.58 -13.91
#